data_AF-A0A656K5C5-F1
#
_entry.id   AF-A0A656K5C5-F1
#
_cell.length_a   1.000
_cell.length_b   1.000
_cell.length_c   1.000
_cell.angle_alpha   90.00
_cell.angle_beta   90.00
_cell.angle_gamma   90.00
#
_symmetry.space_group_name_H-M   'P 1'
#
loop_
_entity.id
_entity.type
_entity.pdbx_description
1 polymer ?
#
loop_
_entity_poly.entity_id
_entity_poly.type
_entity_poly.pdbx_seq_one_letter_code
_entity_poly.pdbx_strand_id
1 'polypeptide(L)'
;MALDIHAHRILILDFGSQYTQLIARRVREIGVYCELHPFDMDDEAIREFAPKGVILAGGPESVHEANSPRCPQAVFDLGVPVFGICYGMQTMAEQLGGKVAGSELREFGYARVDVVGKSRLLDGIEDHIDADGLFGLDVWMSHGDKVTKLPEDFHILASTPSCPIAGMA
;
A
#
# COMPACT_ATOMS: atom_id res chain seq x y z
N MET A 1 -28.33 -21.31 -8.35
CA MET A 1 -27.66 -20.82 -7.12
C MET A 1 -27.61 -19.32 -7.20
N ALA A 2 -28.02 -18.61 -6.15
CA ALA A 2 -27.85 -17.16 -6.10
C ALA A 2 -26.35 -16.83 -6.07
N LEU A 3 -25.93 -15.78 -6.77
CA LEU A 3 -24.54 -15.31 -6.71
C LEU A 3 -24.29 -14.77 -5.30
N ASP A 4 -23.35 -15.37 -4.56
CA ASP A 4 -22.93 -14.80 -3.28
C ASP A 4 -22.00 -13.61 -3.56
N ILE A 5 -22.56 -12.41 -3.41
CA ILE A 5 -21.84 -11.14 -3.63
C ILE A 5 -20.73 -10.90 -2.60
N HIS A 6 -20.69 -11.65 -1.50
CA HIS A 6 -19.66 -11.57 -0.47
C HIS A 6 -18.54 -12.60 -0.63
N ALA A 7 -18.65 -13.53 -1.59
CA ALA A 7 -17.63 -14.56 -1.84
C ALA A 7 -16.28 -13.98 -2.26
N HIS A 8 -16.28 -12.77 -2.84
CA HIS A 8 -15.07 -12.00 -3.15
C HIS A 8 -15.05 -10.74 -2.29
N ARG A 9 -14.19 -10.75 -1.28
CA ARG A 9 -14.11 -9.67 -0.28
C ARG A 9 -12.70 -9.19 -0.03
N ILE A 10 -12.57 -7.88 0.17
CA ILE A 10 -11.32 -7.21 0.50
C ILE A 10 -11.35 -6.80 1.97
N LEU A 11 -10.25 -7.08 2.67
CA LEU A 11 -10.01 -6.53 4.01
C LEU A 11 -9.20 -5.24 3.88
N ILE A 12 -9.64 -4.17 4.54
CA ILE A 12 -8.88 -2.91 4.62
C ILE A 12 -8.49 -2.70 6.08
N LEU A 13 -7.20 -2.62 6.35
CA LEU A 13 -6.67 -2.31 7.68
C LEU A 13 -6.31 -0.82 7.78
N ASP A 14 -6.92 -0.14 8.74
CA ASP A 14 -6.77 1.29 8.99
C ASP A 14 -5.66 1.58 10.01
N PHE A 15 -4.65 2.33 9.59
CA PHE A 15 -3.55 2.81 10.43
C PHE A 15 -3.77 4.28 10.86
N GLY A 16 -4.99 4.81 10.71
CA GLY A 16 -5.37 6.16 11.12
C GLY A 16 -5.36 7.19 9.99
N SER A 17 -5.40 6.77 8.72
CA SER A 17 -5.43 7.70 7.60
C SER A 17 -6.77 8.41 7.45
N GLN A 18 -6.72 9.71 7.17
CA GLN A 18 -7.89 10.50 6.78
C GLN A 18 -8.58 9.99 5.51
N TYR A 19 -7.89 9.17 4.70
CA TYR A 19 -8.38 8.66 3.42
C TYR A 19 -8.88 7.19 3.47
N THR A 20 -8.81 6.49 4.61
CA THR A 20 -9.18 5.07 4.69
C THR A 20 -10.62 4.81 4.24
N GLN A 21 -11.57 5.66 4.65
CA GLN A 21 -12.96 5.56 4.20
C GLN A 21 -13.13 5.81 2.69
N LEU A 22 -12.30 6.67 2.10
CA LEU A 22 -12.30 6.91 0.66
C LEU A 22 -11.82 5.67 -0.10
N ILE A 23 -10.80 4.98 0.40
CA ILE A 23 -10.32 3.70 -0.17
C ILE A 23 -11.45 2.68 -0.16
N ALA A 24 -12.12 2.48 0.98
CA ALA A 24 -13.25 1.56 1.09
C ALA A 24 -14.38 1.90 0.12
N ARG A 25 -14.68 3.20 -0.05
CA ARG A 25 -15.65 3.66 -1.03
C ARG A 25 -15.23 3.34 -2.47
N ARG A 26 -13.96 3.53 -2.84
CA ARG A 26 -13.44 3.20 -4.19
C ARG A 26 -13.54 1.72 -4.50
N VAL A 27 -13.23 0.84 -3.53
CA VAL A 27 -13.41 -0.61 -3.67
C VAL A 27 -14.88 -0.99 -3.89
N ARG A 28 -15.80 -0.35 -3.16
CA ARG A 28 -17.24 -0.60 -3.36
C ARG A 28 -17.78 -0.04 -4.67
N GLU A 29 -17.26 1.10 -5.13
CA GLU A 29 -17.65 1.72 -6.42
C GLU A 29 -17.30 0.83 -7.62
N ILE A 30 -16.24 0.01 -7.53
CA ILE A 30 -15.90 -1.00 -8.55
C ILE A 30 -16.64 -2.34 -8.35
N GLY A 31 -17.61 -2.40 -7.44
CA GLY A 31 -18.52 -3.53 -7.26
C GLY A 31 -18.00 -4.67 -6.37
N VAL A 32 -16.94 -4.43 -5.58
CA VAL A 32 -16.36 -5.45 -4.69
C VAL A 32 -16.73 -5.19 -3.24
N TYR A 33 -17.13 -6.23 -2.51
CA TYR A 33 -17.42 -6.12 -1.09
C TYR A 33 -16.12 -5.90 -0.30
N CYS A 34 -16.16 -5.01 0.70
CA CYS A 34 -15.03 -4.79 1.60
C CYS A 34 -15.48 -4.41 3.00
N GLU A 35 -14.67 -4.81 3.98
CA GLU A 35 -14.76 -4.36 5.36
C GLU A 35 -13.52 -3.55 5.73
N LEU A 36 -13.74 -2.54 6.60
CA LEU A 36 -12.69 -1.68 7.14
C LEU A 36 -12.59 -2.00 8.63
N HIS A 37 -11.39 -2.38 9.05
CA HIS A 37 -11.06 -2.74 10.43
C HIS A 37 -9.83 -1.96 10.89
N PRO A 38 -9.66 -1.73 12.20
CA PRO A 38 -8.43 -1.14 12.72
C PRO A 38 -7.23 -2.08 12.47
N PHE A 39 -6.02 -1.52 12.44
CA PHE A 39 -4.80 -2.29 12.19
C PHE A 39 -4.55 -3.40 13.22
N ASP A 40 -5.09 -3.30 14.43
CA ASP A 40 -4.95 -4.26 15.52
C ASP A 40 -6.03 -5.35 15.52
N MET A 41 -6.68 -5.56 14.38
CA MET A 41 -7.59 -6.68 14.17
C MET A 41 -6.89 -8.01 14.48
N ASP A 42 -7.57 -8.84 15.26
CA ASP A 42 -7.05 -10.12 15.72
C ASP A 42 -6.73 -11.10 14.57
N ASP A 43 -5.66 -11.86 14.76
CA ASP A 43 -5.12 -12.82 13.82
C ASP A 43 -6.13 -13.94 13.45
N GLU A 44 -6.90 -14.44 14.42
CA GLU A 44 -7.97 -15.42 14.15
C GLU A 44 -9.12 -14.78 13.37
N ALA A 45 -9.52 -13.56 13.72
CA ALA A 45 -10.58 -12.84 13.03
C ALA A 45 -10.22 -12.56 11.56
N ILE A 46 -8.96 -12.24 11.27
CA ILE A 46 -8.46 -12.05 9.90
C ILE A 46 -8.57 -13.35 9.09
N ARG A 47 -8.19 -14.50 9.69
CA ARG A 47 -8.29 -15.81 9.04
C ARG A 47 -9.75 -16.23 8.81
N GLU A 48 -10.64 -15.97 9.77
CA GLU A 48 -12.08 -16.24 9.64
C GLU A 48 -12.73 -15.35 8.58
N PHE A 49 -12.30 -14.08 8.49
CA PHE A 49 -12.73 -13.18 7.44
C PHE A 49 -12.36 -13.68 6.04
N ALA A 50 -11.34 -14.53 5.90
CA ALA A 50 -10.94 -15.17 4.64
C ALA A 50 -10.95 -14.21 3.42
N PRO A 51 -10.19 -13.10 3.46
CA PRO A 51 -10.17 -12.12 2.38
C PRO A 51 -9.56 -12.70 1.11
N LYS A 52 -9.92 -12.13 -0.05
CA LYS A 52 -9.30 -12.41 -1.35
C LYS A 52 -8.15 -11.46 -1.67
N GLY A 53 -8.00 -10.41 -0.88
CA GLY A 53 -6.89 -9.48 -0.90
C GLY A 53 -7.00 -8.53 0.29
N VAL A 54 -5.87 -7.94 0.68
CA VAL A 54 -5.77 -7.04 1.83
C VAL A 54 -5.20 -5.70 1.38
N ILE A 55 -5.79 -4.60 1.84
CA ILE A 55 -5.25 -3.26 1.66
C ILE A 55 -4.77 -2.74 3.01
N LEU A 56 -3.51 -2.33 3.08
CA LEU A 56 -2.94 -1.64 4.24
C LEU A 56 -3.01 -0.14 3.97
N ALA A 57 -3.88 0.56 4.67
CA ALA A 57 -4.07 1.99 4.47
C ALA A 57 -2.86 2.81 4.98
N GLY A 58 -2.86 4.11 4.67
CA GLY A 58 -1.91 5.05 5.25
C GLY A 58 -2.17 5.30 6.74
N GLY A 59 -1.32 6.13 7.34
CA GLY A 59 -1.43 6.59 8.72
C GLY A 59 -0.52 7.79 8.94
N PRO A 60 -0.75 8.59 10.00
CA PRO A 60 0.07 9.75 10.31
C PRO A 60 1.38 9.40 11.02
N GLU A 61 1.47 8.17 11.53
CA GLU A 61 2.56 7.67 12.37
C GLU A 61 3.87 7.46 11.59
N SER A 62 4.98 7.34 12.31
CA SER A 62 6.26 6.88 11.78
C SER A 62 6.53 5.46 12.24
N VAL A 63 6.95 4.58 11.34
CA VAL A 63 7.27 3.18 11.68
C VAL A 63 8.47 3.06 12.64
N HIS A 64 9.25 4.11 12.85
CA HIS A 64 10.42 4.08 13.75
C HIS A 64 10.05 4.13 15.23
N GLU A 65 8.85 4.59 15.56
CA GLU A 65 8.46 4.74 16.96
C GLU A 65 8.23 3.37 17.60
N ALA A 66 8.71 3.20 18.84
CA ALA A 66 8.79 1.90 19.52
C ALA A 66 7.43 1.17 19.69
N ASN A 67 6.32 1.88 19.55
CA ASN A 67 4.96 1.34 19.61
C ASN A 67 4.11 1.77 18.40
N SER A 68 4.76 2.08 17.29
CA SER A 68 4.05 2.48 16.07
C SER A 68 3.19 1.32 15.55
N PRO A 69 2.02 1.61 14.95
CA PRO A 69 1.12 0.59 14.42
C PRO A 69 1.81 -0.41 13.49
N ARG A 70 1.50 -1.70 13.65
CA ARG A 70 2.04 -2.80 12.84
C ARG A 70 0.92 -3.61 12.21
N CYS A 71 1.20 -4.19 11.05
CA CYS A 71 0.28 -5.11 10.40
C CYS A 71 0.31 -6.47 11.12
N PRO A 72 -0.84 -7.09 11.44
CA PRO A 72 -0.88 -8.44 11.98
C PRO A 72 -0.21 -9.44 11.04
N GLN A 73 0.61 -10.34 11.59
CA GLN A 73 1.42 -11.25 10.78
C GLN A 73 0.56 -12.18 9.92
N ALA A 74 -0.65 -12.53 10.40
CA ALA A 74 -1.61 -13.31 9.62
C ALA A 74 -1.82 -12.77 8.20
N VAL A 75 -1.78 -11.44 8.00
CA VAL A 75 -1.97 -10.82 6.67
C VAL A 75 -0.95 -11.33 5.66
N PHE A 76 0.32 -11.42 6.04
CA PHE A 76 1.39 -11.87 5.15
C PHE A 76 1.40 -13.39 4.98
N ASP A 77 0.86 -14.13 5.94
CA ASP A 77 0.82 -15.59 5.93
C ASP A 77 -0.39 -16.16 5.15
N LEU A 78 -1.41 -15.34 4.85
CA LEU A 78 -2.64 -15.77 4.16
C LEU A 78 -2.43 -16.24 2.71
N GLY A 79 -1.31 -15.87 2.08
CA GLY A 79 -1.04 -16.20 0.67
C GLY A 79 -1.97 -15.50 -0.33
N VAL A 80 -2.56 -14.37 0.06
CA VAL A 80 -3.41 -13.52 -0.80
C VAL A 80 -2.68 -12.21 -1.14
N PRO A 81 -3.03 -11.51 -2.23
CA PRO A 81 -2.41 -10.24 -2.57
C PRO A 81 -2.58 -9.18 -1.46
N VAL A 82 -1.49 -8.49 -1.12
CA VAL A 82 -1.48 -7.40 -0.15
C VAL A 82 -1.04 -6.12 -0.85
N PHE A 83 -1.80 -5.04 -0.70
CA PHE A 83 -1.49 -3.73 -1.27
C PHE A 83 -1.29 -2.69 -0.17
N GLY A 84 -0.06 -2.21 0.00
CA GLY A 84 0.28 -1.18 0.99
C GLY A 84 0.27 0.23 0.40
N ILE A 85 -0.34 1.18 1.11
CA ILE A 85 -0.43 2.59 0.69
C ILE A 85 0.25 3.47 1.75
N CYS A 86 1.24 4.26 1.34
CA CYS A 86 2.00 5.16 2.23
C CYS A 86 2.52 4.41 3.48
N TYR A 87 2.01 4.71 4.68
CA TYR A 87 2.36 4.00 5.91
C TYR A 87 2.16 2.47 5.79
N GLY A 88 1.11 2.01 5.09
CA GLY A 88 0.88 0.60 4.82
C GLY A 88 1.98 -0.05 3.97
N MET A 89 2.60 0.69 3.05
CA MET A 89 3.78 0.22 2.31
C MET A 89 5.03 0.23 3.20
N GLN A 90 5.20 1.25 4.04
CA GLN A 90 6.33 1.35 4.97
C GLN A 90 6.32 0.24 6.02
N THR A 91 5.16 -0.05 6.62
CA THR A 91 5.00 -1.12 7.62
C THR A 91 5.26 -2.50 6.99
N MET A 92 4.77 -2.72 5.76
CA MET A 92 5.10 -3.90 4.97
C MET A 92 6.61 -4.01 4.72
N ALA A 93 7.26 -2.92 4.30
CA ALA A 93 8.69 -2.93 4.02
C ALA A 93 9.52 -3.28 5.27
N GLU A 94 9.22 -2.65 6.42
CA GLU A 94 9.96 -2.88 7.66
C GLU A 94 9.73 -4.30 8.20
N GLN A 95 8.49 -4.83 8.15
CA GLN A 95 8.17 -6.16 8.66
C GLN A 95 8.71 -7.30 7.78
N LEU A 96 8.92 -7.06 6.49
CA LEU A 96 9.47 -8.04 5.54
C LEU A 96 10.99 -7.94 5.37
N GLY A 97 11.71 -7.27 6.28
CA GLY A 97 13.18 -7.23 6.31
C GLY A 97 13.83 -6.09 5.50
N GLY A 98 13.02 -5.19 4.97
CA GLY A 98 13.45 -3.90 4.44
C GLY A 98 13.83 -2.91 5.54
N LYS A 99 14.01 -1.64 5.14
CA LYS A 99 14.26 -0.53 6.06
C LYS A 99 13.50 0.71 5.62
N VAL A 100 12.94 1.40 6.59
CA VAL A 100 12.41 2.75 6.44
C VAL A 100 13.36 3.74 7.09
N ALA A 101 13.35 5.00 6.69
CA ALA A 101 14.06 6.08 7.38
C ALA A 101 13.21 7.36 7.33
N GLY A 102 13.34 8.18 8.37
CA GLY A 102 12.82 9.54 8.35
C GLY A 102 13.43 10.36 7.20
N SER A 103 12.62 11.20 6.58
CA SER A 103 13.06 12.15 5.56
C SER A 103 12.95 13.58 6.12
N GLU A 104 14.00 14.39 5.94
CA GLU A 104 13.92 15.82 6.23
C GLU A 104 12.96 16.55 5.28
N LEU A 105 12.86 16.05 4.05
CA LEU A 105 11.87 16.47 3.06
C LEU A 105 10.61 15.65 3.24
N ARG A 106 9.54 16.30 3.72
CA ARG A 106 8.20 15.73 3.75
C ARG A 106 7.46 16.16 2.49
N GLU A 107 6.93 15.20 1.75
CA GLU A 107 6.22 15.44 0.50
C GLU A 107 4.73 15.19 0.71
N PHE A 108 3.97 16.29 0.65
CA PHE A 108 2.52 16.29 0.75
C PHE A 108 1.97 17.09 -0.43
N GLY A 109 1.51 16.38 -1.46
CA GLY A 109 0.92 17.02 -2.62
C GLY A 109 1.17 16.29 -3.92
N TYR A 110 0.84 17.00 -4.99
CA TYR A 110 1.07 16.54 -6.35
C TYR A 110 2.55 16.27 -6.60
N ALA A 111 2.85 15.12 -7.19
CA ALA A 111 4.15 14.78 -7.71
C ALA A 111 3.99 13.94 -8.98
N ARG A 112 5.03 13.96 -9.80
CA ARG A 112 5.20 13.01 -10.90
C ARG A 112 6.16 11.92 -10.43
N VAL A 113 5.78 10.65 -10.62
CA VAL A 113 6.64 9.49 -10.39
C VAL A 113 7.00 8.84 -11.71
N ASP A 114 8.25 8.40 -11.84
CA ASP A 114 8.70 7.63 -12.99
C ASP A 114 8.50 6.14 -12.72
N VAL A 115 7.87 5.44 -13.66
CA VAL A 115 7.67 3.98 -13.60
C VAL A 115 8.89 3.30 -14.17
N VAL A 116 9.72 2.76 -13.29
CA VAL A 116 11.04 2.18 -13.61
C VAL A 116 11.05 0.65 -13.55
N GLY A 117 9.97 0.04 -13.04
CA GLY A 117 9.81 -1.41 -12.94
C GLY A 117 8.52 -1.90 -13.60
N LYS A 118 8.48 -3.20 -13.93
CA LYS A 118 7.29 -3.86 -14.48
C LYS A 118 6.44 -4.42 -13.35
N SER A 119 5.12 -4.25 -13.42
CA SER A 119 4.16 -4.86 -12.51
C SER A 119 2.75 -4.86 -13.07
N ARG A 120 2.03 -5.95 -12.81
CA ARG A 120 0.60 -6.08 -13.10
C ARG A 120 -0.26 -4.98 -12.47
N LEU A 121 0.21 -4.34 -11.41
CA LEU A 121 -0.49 -3.23 -10.75
C LEU A 121 -0.52 -1.96 -11.60
N LEU A 122 0.55 -1.70 -12.37
CA LEU A 122 0.73 -0.48 -13.15
C LEU A 122 0.61 -0.72 -14.67
N ASP A 123 0.38 -1.96 -15.09
CA ASP A 123 0.20 -2.31 -16.50
C ASP A 123 -0.94 -1.51 -17.14
N GLY A 124 -0.62 -0.74 -18.19
CA GLY A 124 -1.59 0.05 -18.96
C GLY A 124 -2.04 1.35 -18.30
N ILE A 125 -1.35 1.81 -17.26
CA ILE A 125 -1.58 3.11 -16.61
C ILE A 125 -0.47 4.07 -17.04
N GLU A 126 -0.82 5.11 -17.80
CA GLU A 126 0.13 6.07 -18.37
C GLU A 126 -0.51 7.47 -18.39
N ASP A 127 0.06 8.43 -17.67
CA ASP A 127 -0.37 9.84 -17.73
C ASP A 127 0.55 10.64 -18.66
N HIS A 128 1.86 10.36 -18.60
CA HIS A 128 2.88 11.01 -19.41
C HIS A 128 3.86 9.98 -19.99
N ILE A 129 4.41 10.29 -21.16
CA ILE A 129 5.48 9.52 -21.79
C ILE A 129 6.57 10.51 -22.20
N ASP A 130 7.76 10.35 -21.65
CA ASP A 130 8.91 11.17 -22.03
C ASP A 130 9.47 10.78 -23.39
N ALA A 131 10.36 11.62 -23.93
CA ALA A 131 10.93 11.42 -25.26
C ALA A 131 11.77 10.13 -25.40
N ASP A 132 12.26 9.59 -24.28
CA ASP A 132 12.99 8.33 -24.18
C ASP A 132 12.09 7.11 -23.89
N GLY A 133 10.77 7.32 -23.81
CA GLY A 133 9.78 6.27 -23.55
C GLY A 133 9.59 5.95 -22.07
N LEU A 134 10.11 6.77 -21.16
CA LEU A 134 9.86 6.62 -19.73
C LEU A 134 8.42 7.04 -19.39
N PHE A 135 7.69 6.15 -18.72
CA PHE A 135 6.32 6.40 -18.28
C PHE A 135 6.29 7.19 -16.97
N GLY A 136 5.52 8.27 -16.95
CA GLY A 136 5.27 9.09 -15.77
C GLY A 136 3.82 8.98 -15.31
N LEU A 137 3.62 8.90 -14.00
CA LEU A 137 2.30 8.96 -13.36
C LEU A 137 2.16 10.20 -12.49
N ASP A 138 1.00 10.84 -12.61
CA ASP A 138 0.59 11.95 -11.76
C ASP A 138 -0.03 11.38 -10.48
N VAL A 139 0.64 11.61 -9.35
CA VAL A 139 0.26 11.01 -8.06
C VAL A 139 0.12 12.06 -6.97
N TRP A 140 -0.61 11.69 -5.93
CA TRP A 140 -0.68 12.46 -4.69
C TRP A 140 0.19 11.80 -3.62
N MET A 141 1.37 12.37 -3.40
CA MET A 141 2.33 11.90 -2.40
C MET A 141 1.96 12.44 -1.02
N SER A 142 2.13 11.61 0.01
CA SER A 142 1.82 11.98 1.40
C SER A 142 2.69 11.20 2.37
N HIS A 143 3.99 11.52 2.43
CA HIS A 143 4.92 10.81 3.31
C HIS A 143 5.91 11.72 4.04
N GLY A 144 6.14 11.40 5.32
CA GLY A 144 7.25 11.93 6.11
C GLY A 144 8.48 11.01 6.13
N ASP A 145 8.24 9.70 5.99
CA ASP A 145 9.28 8.67 5.96
C ASP A 145 9.36 8.04 4.58
N LYS A 146 10.49 7.38 4.27
CA LYS A 146 10.68 6.66 3.01
C LYS A 146 11.35 5.31 3.22
N VAL A 147 11.00 4.35 2.37
CA VAL A 147 11.72 3.08 2.29
C VAL A 147 13.12 3.37 1.75
N THR A 148 14.14 2.89 2.45
CA THR A 148 15.56 3.03 2.09
C THR A 148 16.20 1.70 1.71
N LYS A 149 15.62 0.58 2.15
CA LYS A 149 16.01 -0.76 1.74
C LYS A 149 14.76 -1.58 1.45
N LEU A 150 14.71 -2.21 0.28
CA LEU A 150 13.64 -3.13 -0.08
C LEU A 150 13.70 -4.41 0.78
N PRO A 151 12.54 -5.03 1.05
CA PRO A 151 12.47 -6.44 1.45
C PRO A 151 13.19 -7.35 0.44
N GLU A 152 13.52 -8.56 0.88
CA GLU A 152 14.02 -9.60 -0.02
C GLU A 152 12.94 -9.94 -1.06
N ASP A 153 13.36 -10.24 -2.30
CA ASP A 153 12.50 -10.54 -3.46
C ASP A 153 11.64 -9.41 -4.02
N PHE A 154 11.71 -8.20 -3.47
CA PHE A 154 11.05 -7.02 -4.04
C PHE A 154 11.98 -6.27 -5.02
N HIS A 155 11.38 -5.59 -6.00
CA HIS A 155 12.05 -4.63 -6.88
C HIS A 155 11.35 -3.27 -6.88
N ILE A 156 12.08 -2.24 -7.34
CA ILE A 156 11.55 -0.87 -7.45
C ILE A 156 10.57 -0.83 -8.62
N LEU A 157 9.35 -0.35 -8.38
CA LEU A 157 8.35 -0.10 -9.40
C LEU A 157 8.33 1.34 -9.88
N ALA A 158 8.43 2.27 -8.94
CA ALA A 158 8.35 3.69 -9.21
C ALA A 158 9.32 4.48 -8.34
N SER A 159 9.80 5.61 -8.86
CA SER A 159 10.77 6.46 -8.19
C SER A 159 10.54 7.94 -8.47
N THR A 160 11.01 8.79 -7.55
CA THR A 160 11.22 10.22 -7.76
C THR A 160 12.65 10.60 -7.34
N PRO A 161 13.16 11.79 -7.70
CA PRO A 161 14.46 12.27 -7.21
C PRO A 161 14.59 12.31 -5.67
N SER A 162 13.48 12.58 -4.97
CA SER A 162 13.41 12.69 -3.50
C SER A 162 13.07 11.37 -2.80
N CYS A 163 12.35 10.48 -3.50
CA CYS A 163 11.88 9.18 -3.02
C CYS A 163 12.27 8.07 -4.03
N PRO A 164 13.49 7.49 -3.91
CA PRO A 164 13.98 6.48 -4.84
C PRO A 164 13.16 5.19 -4.86
N ILE A 165 12.43 4.90 -3.79
CA ILE A 165 11.53 3.75 -3.66
C ILE A 165 10.12 4.29 -3.39
N ALA A 166 9.50 4.88 -4.41
CA ALA A 166 8.13 5.41 -4.33
C ALA A 166 7.08 4.30 -4.47
N GLY A 167 7.44 3.18 -5.11
CA GLY A 167 6.63 1.96 -5.17
C GLY A 167 7.50 0.72 -5.26
N MET A 168 7.02 -0.40 -4.71
CA MET A 168 7.71 -1.69 -4.68
C MET A 168 6.73 -2.83 -4.95
N ALA A 169 7.22 -3.94 -5.51
CA ALA A 169 6.49 -5.21 -5.64
C ALA A 169 7.45 -6.39 -5.73
#